data_AF-A0A7W8XPR4-F1
#
_entry.id   AF-A0A7W8XPR4-F1
#
_cell.length_a   1.000
_cell.length_b   1.000
_cell.length_c   1.000
_cell.angle_alpha   90.00
_cell.angle_beta   90.00
_cell.angle_gamma   90.00
#
_symmetry.space_group_name_H-M   'P 1'
#
loop_
_entity.id
_entity.type
_entity.pdbx_description
1 polymer ?
#
loop_
_entity_poly.entity_id
_entity_poly.type
_entity_poly.pdbx_seq_one_letter_code
_entity_poly.pdbx_strand_id
1 'polypeptide(L)'
;MGNGDEASGDGWRYRGRGLVQITGYDNYAKYSLSEEPDKALDPAKAVEILFDGMINGRFTGKKLADHFNATVTDWTGARKIINGSDRATDIADYAKSFAAAIEAAR
;
A
#
# COMPACT_ATOMS: atom_id res chain seq x y z
N MET A 1 -8.99 4.64 9.46
CA MET A 1 -7.74 5.42 9.49
C MET A 1 -7.27 5.57 10.93
N GLY A 2 -8.17 5.72 11.89
CA GLY A 2 -7.89 5.47 13.31
C GLY A 2 -7.30 6.64 14.06
N ASN A 3 -6.99 7.73 13.36
CA ASN A 3 -6.55 8.97 13.97
C ASN A 3 -7.70 9.64 14.73
N GLY A 4 -7.37 10.26 15.86
CA GLY A 4 -8.23 11.22 16.55
C GLY A 4 -8.37 12.54 15.81
N ASP A 5 -8.93 13.53 16.51
CA ASP A 5 -9.04 14.91 16.02
C ASP A 5 -7.67 15.59 15.87
N GLU A 6 -7.64 16.83 15.36
CA GLU A 6 -6.39 17.56 15.17
C GLU A 6 -5.62 17.76 16.49
N ALA A 7 -6.34 17.99 17.60
CA ALA A 7 -5.75 18.21 18.92
C ALA A 7 -4.98 16.98 19.45
N SER A 8 -5.33 15.77 19.00
CA SER A 8 -4.57 14.54 19.30
C SER A 8 -3.13 14.55 18.75
N GLY A 9 -2.86 15.31 17.68
CA GLY A 9 -1.59 15.27 16.96
C GLY A 9 -1.39 14.01 16.09
N ASP A 10 -2.40 13.15 15.97
CA ASP A 10 -2.32 11.87 15.26
C ASP A 10 -2.02 12.04 13.76
N GLY A 11 -2.51 13.11 13.15
CA GLY A 11 -2.21 13.45 11.76
C GLY A 11 -0.70 13.57 11.52
N TRP A 12 0.02 14.22 12.43
CA TRP A 12 1.48 14.32 12.36
C TRP A 12 2.14 13.01 12.76
N ARG A 13 1.71 12.39 13.86
CA ARG A 13 2.32 11.16 14.40
C ARG A 13 2.27 10.01 13.38
N TYR A 14 1.11 9.78 12.78
CA TYR A 14 0.82 8.67 11.85
C TYR A 14 0.75 9.10 10.38
N ARG A 15 1.50 10.15 10.01
CA ARG A 15 1.70 10.57 8.60
C ARG A 15 2.35 9.48 7.74
N GLY A 16 2.29 9.66 6.42
CA GLY A 16 2.86 8.74 5.43
C GLY A 16 4.35 8.45 5.63
N ARG A 17 4.73 7.16 5.59
CA ARG A 17 6.13 6.69 5.63
C ARG A 17 6.36 5.49 4.71
N GLY A 18 7.62 5.28 4.35
CA GLY A 18 8.07 4.13 3.58
C GLY A 18 7.56 4.09 2.13
N LEU A 19 7.75 2.94 1.48
CA LEU A 19 7.50 2.73 0.05
C LEU A 19 6.03 2.91 -0.35
N VAL A 20 5.12 2.52 0.54
CA VAL A 20 3.66 2.56 0.27
C VAL A 20 2.96 3.76 0.92
N GLN A 21 3.72 4.64 1.57
CA GLN A 21 3.17 5.79 2.32
C GLN A 21 2.08 5.36 3.32
N ILE A 22 2.40 4.38 4.17
CA ILE A 22 1.46 3.90 5.20
C ILE A 22 1.03 5.05 6.10
N THR A 23 -0.27 5.23 6.26
CA THR A 23 -0.87 6.41 6.92
C THR A 23 -2.03 6.00 7.83
N GLY A 24 -2.13 6.65 8.98
CA GLY A 24 -3.20 6.47 9.97
C GLY A 24 -2.92 5.41 11.02
N TYR A 25 -3.29 5.69 12.28
CA TYR A 25 -3.09 4.84 13.45
C TYR A 25 -3.44 3.36 13.19
N ASP A 26 -4.62 3.07 12.62
CA ASP A 26 -5.07 1.69 12.40
C ASP A 26 -4.07 0.90 11.55
N ASN A 27 -3.46 1.56 10.57
CA ASN A 27 -2.49 0.91 9.69
C ASN A 27 -1.16 0.68 10.40
N TYR A 28 -0.68 1.66 11.18
CA TYR A 28 0.52 1.47 12.01
C TYR A 28 0.32 0.36 13.05
N ALA A 29 -0.87 0.26 13.65
CA ALA A 29 -1.23 -0.76 14.62
C ALA A 29 -1.18 -2.18 14.03
N LYS A 30 -1.59 -2.38 12.77
CA LYS A 30 -1.51 -3.68 12.07
C LYS A 30 -0.10 -4.25 11.98
N TYR A 31 0.92 -3.40 12.07
CA TYR A 31 2.33 -3.76 11.98
C TYR A 31 3.10 -3.55 13.29
N SER A 32 2.39 -3.35 14.41
CA SER A 32 2.98 -3.08 15.73
C SER A 32 3.89 -1.85 15.75
N LEU A 33 3.52 -0.81 15.00
CA LEU A 33 4.29 0.44 14.84
C LEU A 33 3.63 1.66 15.50
N SER A 34 2.55 1.50 16.27
CA SER A 34 1.83 2.62 16.89
C SER A 34 2.72 3.46 17.84
N GLU A 35 3.61 2.79 18.58
CA GLU A 35 4.52 3.46 19.53
C GLU A 35 5.73 4.10 18.82
N GLU A 36 6.20 3.50 17.74
CA GLU A 36 7.37 3.95 16.97
C GLU A 36 7.09 4.00 15.45
N PRO A 37 6.25 4.95 14.98
CA PRO A 37 5.89 5.03 13.56
C PRO A 37 7.07 5.19 12.60
N ASP A 38 8.15 5.81 13.05
CA ASP A 38 9.35 6.05 12.23
C ASP A 38 10.05 4.74 11.79
N LYS A 39 9.80 3.61 12.47
CA LYS A 39 10.27 2.28 12.01
C LYS A 39 9.72 1.88 10.64
N ALA A 40 8.64 2.48 10.16
CA ALA A 40 8.16 2.28 8.80
C ALA A 40 9.10 2.87 7.71
N LEU A 41 10.11 3.67 8.09
CA LEU A 41 11.16 4.16 7.20
C LEU A 41 12.30 3.16 7.03
N ASP A 42 12.41 2.17 7.90
CA ASP A 42 13.39 1.09 7.72
C ASP A 42 13.09 0.32 6.42
N PRO A 43 14.06 0.10 5.53
CA PRO A 43 13.83 -0.54 4.24
C PRO A 43 13.22 -1.95 4.35
N ALA A 44 13.66 -2.76 5.31
CA ALA A 44 13.14 -4.12 5.47
C ALA A 44 11.68 -4.08 5.93
N LYS A 45 11.36 -3.20 6.89
CA LYS A 45 9.98 -2.99 7.34
C LYS A 45 9.10 -2.41 6.24
N ALA A 46 9.60 -1.47 5.43
CA ALA A 46 8.85 -0.86 4.34
C ALA A 46 8.50 -1.88 3.24
N VAL A 47 9.43 -2.79 2.93
CA VAL A 47 9.20 -3.91 2.00
C VAL A 47 8.17 -4.90 2.58
N GLU A 48 8.30 -5.28 3.85
CA GLU A 48 7.32 -6.14 4.53
C GLU A 48 5.91 -5.55 4.43
N ILE A 49 5.74 -4.28 4.82
CA ILE A 49 4.46 -3.59 4.79
C ILE A 49 3.88 -3.56 3.36
N LEU A 50 4.70 -3.24 2.37
CA LEU A 50 4.26 -3.18 0.97
C LEU A 50 3.71 -4.53 0.50
N PHE A 51 4.50 -5.60 0.63
CA PHE A 51 4.11 -6.92 0.11
C PHE A 51 2.99 -7.56 0.92
N ASP A 52 3.09 -7.60 2.25
CA ASP A 52 2.02 -8.16 3.08
C ASP A 52 0.72 -7.37 2.90
N GLY A 53 0.79 -6.05 2.83
CA GLY A 53 -0.37 -5.20 2.60
C GLY A 53 -1.06 -5.47 1.26
N MET A 54 -0.29 -5.63 0.18
CA MET A 54 -0.82 -5.92 -1.15
C MET A 54 -1.34 -7.36 -1.30
N ILE A 55 -0.68 -8.34 -0.68
CA ILE A 55 -1.03 -9.75 -0.76
C ILE A 55 -2.27 -10.04 0.09
N ASN A 56 -2.30 -9.52 1.33
CA ASN A 56 -3.33 -9.84 2.32
C ASN A 56 -4.43 -8.78 2.42
N GLY A 57 -4.33 -7.69 1.65
CA GLY A 57 -5.35 -6.65 1.58
C GLY A 57 -5.43 -5.82 2.85
N ARG A 58 -4.29 -5.55 3.51
CA ARG A 58 -4.28 -4.91 4.83
C ARG A 58 -4.65 -3.43 4.80
N PHE A 59 -4.62 -2.76 3.64
CA PHE A 59 -4.93 -1.34 3.55
C PHE A 59 -6.43 -1.09 3.38
N THR A 60 -7.02 -1.61 2.31
CA THR A 60 -8.42 -1.37 1.93
C THR A 60 -9.31 -2.62 1.96
N GLY A 61 -8.73 -3.78 2.24
CA GLY A 61 -9.38 -5.09 2.09
C GLY A 61 -9.22 -5.72 0.71
N LYS A 62 -8.71 -5.00 -0.30
CA LYS A 62 -8.45 -5.54 -1.64
C LYS A 62 -7.06 -6.13 -1.77
N LYS A 63 -6.97 -7.29 -2.42
CA LYS A 63 -5.75 -8.10 -2.56
C LYS A 63 -5.26 -8.11 -4.00
N LEU A 64 -3.99 -8.43 -4.20
CA LEU A 64 -3.46 -8.76 -5.53
C LEU A 64 -4.29 -9.83 -6.23
N ALA A 65 -4.68 -10.90 -5.51
CA ALA A 65 -5.48 -12.00 -6.05
C ALA A 65 -6.91 -11.59 -6.49
N ASP A 66 -7.43 -10.46 -6.00
CA ASP A 66 -8.73 -9.93 -6.44
C ASP A 66 -8.66 -9.32 -7.85
N HIS A 67 -7.46 -8.88 -8.28
CA HIS A 67 -7.24 -8.18 -9.54
C HIS A 67 -6.36 -8.96 -10.53
N PHE A 68 -5.56 -9.91 -10.05
CA PHE A 68 -4.68 -10.74 -10.86
C PHE A 68 -4.77 -12.18 -10.39
N ASN A 69 -5.38 -13.03 -11.23
CA ASN A 69 -5.49 -14.47 -11.01
C ASN A 69 -5.68 -15.18 -12.36
N ALA A 70 -6.02 -16.47 -12.34
CA ALA A 70 -6.13 -17.29 -13.55
C ALA A 70 -7.18 -16.78 -14.57
N THR A 71 -8.19 -16.02 -14.13
CA THR A 71 -9.28 -15.54 -14.98
C THR A 71 -9.43 -14.02 -14.97
N VAL A 72 -8.70 -13.31 -14.10
CA VAL A 72 -8.79 -11.86 -13.93
C VAL A 72 -7.42 -11.22 -14.17
N THR A 73 -7.40 -10.18 -14.97
CA THR A 73 -6.25 -9.28 -15.13
C THR A 73 -6.77 -7.85 -15.19
N ASP A 74 -6.72 -7.15 -14.06
CA ASP A 74 -7.31 -5.83 -13.88
C ASP A 74 -6.29 -4.84 -13.33
N TRP A 75 -5.44 -4.33 -14.23
CA TRP A 75 -4.41 -3.35 -13.90
C TRP A 75 -4.96 -2.05 -13.33
N THR A 76 -6.09 -1.57 -13.85
CA THR A 76 -6.68 -0.30 -13.42
C THR A 76 -7.34 -0.43 -12.05
N GLY A 77 -8.13 -1.49 -11.82
CA GLY A 77 -8.77 -1.71 -10.53
C GLY A 77 -7.80 -2.04 -9.41
N ALA A 78 -6.62 -2.59 -9.72
CA ALA A 78 -5.57 -2.89 -8.74
C ALA A 78 -5.13 -1.67 -7.92
N ARG A 79 -5.38 -0.43 -8.38
CA ARG A 79 -5.19 0.78 -7.57
C ARG A 79 -5.89 0.70 -6.21
N LYS A 80 -7.03 0.01 -6.16
CA LYS A 80 -7.86 -0.19 -4.98
C LYS A 80 -7.17 -0.97 -3.86
N ILE A 81 -6.09 -1.70 -4.16
CA ILE A 81 -5.29 -2.41 -3.15
C ILE A 81 -4.68 -1.42 -2.15
N ILE A 82 -4.18 -0.29 -2.65
CA ILE A 82 -3.48 0.71 -1.84
C ILE A 82 -4.40 1.86 -1.39
N ASN A 83 -5.28 2.35 -2.26
CA ASN A 83 -6.17 3.49 -1.96
C ASN A 83 -7.50 3.38 -2.74
N GLY A 84 -8.14 4.51 -3.12
CA GLY A 84 -9.30 4.53 -3.99
C GLY A 84 -8.95 4.31 -5.46
N SER A 85 -9.43 5.19 -6.32
CA SER A 85 -9.26 5.10 -7.79
C SER A 85 -8.44 6.26 -8.36
N ASP A 86 -7.78 7.04 -7.50
CA ASP A 86 -6.97 8.18 -7.91
C ASP A 86 -5.85 7.74 -8.85
N ARG A 87 -5.73 8.41 -9.99
CA ARG A 87 -4.66 8.17 -11.00
C ARG A 87 -4.57 6.69 -11.44
N ALA A 88 -5.66 5.94 -11.34
CA ALA A 88 -5.64 4.48 -11.56
C ALA A 88 -5.13 4.09 -12.94
N THR A 89 -5.51 4.83 -13.99
CA THR A 89 -5.03 4.61 -15.36
C THR A 89 -3.51 4.80 -15.47
N ASP A 90 -2.98 5.92 -14.97
CA ASP A 90 -1.54 6.21 -15.05
C ASP A 90 -0.72 5.15 -14.29
N ILE A 91 -1.20 4.75 -13.11
CA ILE A 91 -0.55 3.71 -12.30
C ILE A 91 -0.60 2.35 -13.01
N ALA A 92 -1.72 2.02 -13.66
CA ALA A 92 -1.83 0.82 -14.47
C ALA A 92 -0.84 0.82 -15.64
N ASP A 93 -0.66 1.96 -16.30
CA ASP A 93 0.27 2.08 -17.43
C ASP A 93 1.74 1.97 -16.99
N TYR A 94 2.10 2.54 -15.84
CA TYR A 94 3.41 2.30 -15.24
C TYR A 94 3.61 0.82 -14.89
N ALA A 95 2.63 0.18 -14.25
CA ALA A 95 2.71 -1.22 -13.85
C ALA A 95 2.88 -2.16 -15.06
N LYS A 96 2.13 -1.93 -16.14
CA LYS A 96 2.28 -2.68 -17.41
C LYS A 96 3.66 -2.48 -18.01
N SER A 97 4.20 -1.27 -17.96
CA SER A 97 5.55 -0.97 -18.47
C SER A 97 6.62 -1.74 -17.72
N PHE A 98 6.53 -1.78 -16.37
CA PHE A 98 7.44 -2.60 -15.55
C PHE A 98 7.27 -4.09 -15.81
N ALA A 99 6.03 -4.59 -15.93
CA ALA A 99 5.78 -6.00 -16.20
C ALA A 99 6.36 -6.43 -17.56
N ALA A 100 6.20 -5.61 -18.60
CA ALA A 100 6.78 -5.87 -19.91
C ALA A 100 8.31 -5.88 -19.88
N ALA A 101 8.93 -4.95 -19.14
CA ALA A 101 10.38 -4.91 -18.98
C ALA A 101 10.93 -6.13 -18.24
N ILE A 102 10.23 -6.59 -17.18
CA ILE A 102 10.60 -7.81 -16.44
C ILE A 102 10.50 -9.04 -17.34
N GLU A 103 9.43 -9.16 -18.14
CA GLU A 103 9.25 -10.29 -19.05
C GLU A 103 10.31 -10.31 -20.15
N ALA A 104 10.67 -9.15 -20.71
CA ALA A 104 11.70 -9.04 -21.72
C ALA A 104 13.13 -9.34 -21.20
N ALA A 105 13.33 -9.29 -19.88
CA ALA A 105 14.61 -9.59 -19.24
C ALA A 105 14.76 -11.06 -18.80
N ARG A 106 13.73 -11.89 -18.98
CA ARG A 106 13.75 -13.33 -18.72
C ARG A 106 14.41 -14.09 -19.87
#